data_AF-A0AAN4YGN5-F1
#
_entry.id   AF-A0AAN4YGN5-F1
#
_cell.length_a   1.000
_cell.length_b   1.000
_cell.length_c   1.000
_cell.angle_alpha   90.00
_cell.angle_beta   90.00
_cell.angle_gamma   90.00
#
_symmetry.space_group_name_H-M   'P 1'
#
loop_
_entity.id
_entity.type
_entity.pdbx_description
1 polymer ?
#
loop_
_entity_poly.entity_id
_entity_poly.type
_entity_poly.pdbx_seq_one_letter_code
_entity_poly.pdbx_strand_id
1 'polypeptide(L)'
;MASSVLWSILIATPLALGYTNPRSISIPEDYDVLQYVDPLIGSSNGGNVFAGASLPYGMAKAVADTDSVNNQGGFAYDGSNITGFSSLHDSGTGGQPSLGNFPIFPYVSCKDDDVNGCVYPKKLRKTRYDPGSVSASPGYFALTMASGIQVDMTVSHHASLFRFRFPADRETKPLILLDLSDLSDTRQDNGTIDVDADTGRMVGHARFLPSFGSGSYTPYFCVDFRSVSGVRDNGIFVNSRASTDVRNCSPIIRSGLTGLGYTQGGSNADVVLADAYLKGISDGIDWQTGYSAVQKDAEEEPYDWSNEGRGGLDSWKSLNYIPVEDFDYKGFGTMTRSISRTLEYSYDDFTIAQMARGLGKMDDAEQYEATSRFWQNLFRDDQASFINGTDTGFKGFFQPKYLNGTWGYQVCPHDLISMRVSTQTIQLIHTDPSSFAPHDMAALITRLGGPSQFIRRLDYLHDTGITYIGNEPSFLTVFQYHYGSRPGKSTSRAHFYVPKYFNANPTGLPGNDDSGAMGSFVAMTMMGLFPNPGQNVYLISAPFFESVRIASPLTGRTATIRAVNFDPEYKNIYIQSATLDGKPYSKNWVGHDFFTDGRELVLVLGRNESHWVTGKEDLPPSLSTRGALFD
;
A
#
# COMPACT_ATOMS: atom_id res chain seq x y z
N MET A 1 95.44 -11.68 6.34
CA MET A 1 95.32 -10.20 6.26
C MET A 1 94.28 -9.89 5.20
N ALA A 2 93.43 -8.89 5.49
CA ALA A 2 92.57 -8.12 4.61
C ALA A 2 92.43 -8.55 3.14
N SER A 3 91.19 -8.70 2.68
CA SER A 3 90.83 -8.34 1.29
C SER A 3 89.31 -8.23 1.16
N SER A 4 88.85 -7.00 0.97
CA SER A 4 87.51 -6.61 0.53
C SER A 4 87.19 -7.15 -0.87
N VAL A 5 86.03 -7.77 -1.07
CA VAL A 5 85.36 -7.85 -2.39
C VAL A 5 83.84 -7.81 -2.18
N LEU A 6 83.21 -6.81 -2.80
CA LEU A 6 81.76 -6.64 -2.94
C LEU A 6 81.13 -7.84 -3.65
N TRP A 7 80.02 -8.36 -3.11
CA TRP A 7 79.07 -9.18 -3.86
C TRP A 7 77.65 -8.69 -3.62
N SER A 8 76.99 -8.40 -4.73
CA SER A 8 75.63 -7.90 -4.90
C SER A 8 74.60 -8.93 -4.41
N ILE A 9 73.64 -8.50 -3.59
CA ILE A 9 72.45 -9.30 -3.25
C ILE A 9 71.25 -8.74 -4.01
N LEU A 10 70.74 -9.54 -4.96
CA LEU A 10 69.43 -9.38 -5.59
C LEU A 10 68.34 -9.63 -4.54
N ILE A 11 67.53 -8.61 -4.25
CA ILE A 11 66.28 -8.77 -3.51
C ILE A 11 65.15 -8.82 -4.55
N ALA A 12 64.53 -9.99 -4.66
CA ALA A 12 63.32 -10.18 -5.45
C ALA A 12 62.14 -9.44 -4.80
N THR A 13 61.57 -8.47 -5.52
CA THR A 13 60.31 -7.82 -5.19
C THR A 13 59.12 -8.75 -5.47
N PRO A 14 58.22 -9.00 -4.51
CA PRO A 14 56.96 -9.69 -4.80
C PRO A 14 56.00 -8.72 -5.50
N LEU A 15 55.44 -9.14 -6.63
CA LEU A 15 54.34 -8.45 -7.30
C LEU A 15 53.12 -8.40 -6.37
N ALA A 16 52.76 -7.20 -5.91
CA ALA A 16 51.46 -6.95 -5.32
C ALA A 16 50.42 -6.88 -6.45
N LEU A 17 49.58 -7.91 -6.56
CA LEU A 17 48.33 -7.84 -7.31
C LEU A 17 47.42 -6.82 -6.61
N GLY A 18 47.22 -5.66 -7.25
CA GLY A 18 46.37 -4.60 -6.76
C GLY A 18 44.92 -5.05 -6.67
N TYR A 19 44.40 -5.20 -5.46
CA TYR A 19 42.97 -5.11 -5.18
C TYR A 19 42.53 -3.68 -5.52
N THR A 20 41.84 -3.49 -6.64
CA THR A 20 41.15 -2.24 -6.92
C THR A 20 39.96 -2.15 -5.95
N ASN A 21 40.06 -1.28 -4.95
CA ASN A 21 38.91 -0.88 -4.15
C ASN A 21 37.78 -0.44 -5.09
N PRO A 22 36.53 -0.90 -4.88
CA PRO A 22 35.40 -0.42 -5.67
C PRO A 22 35.31 1.10 -5.52
N ARG A 23 35.26 1.82 -6.65
CA ARG A 23 35.03 3.27 -6.68
C ARG A 23 33.79 3.58 -5.84
N SER A 24 33.96 4.24 -4.70
CA SER A 24 32.85 4.90 -4.03
C SER A 24 32.33 5.97 -4.99
N ILE A 25 31.16 5.73 -5.57
CA ILE A 25 30.41 6.78 -6.26
C ILE A 25 30.11 7.84 -5.19
N SER A 26 30.82 8.96 -5.25
CA SER A 26 30.52 10.13 -4.42
C SER A 26 29.21 10.71 -4.93
N ILE A 27 28.16 10.62 -4.13
CA ILE A 27 26.92 11.34 -4.39
C ILE A 27 27.27 12.84 -4.27
N PRO A 28 27.02 13.66 -5.30
CA PRO A 28 27.27 15.09 -5.25
C PRO A 28 26.58 15.75 -4.04
N GLU A 29 27.21 16.75 -3.43
CA GLU A 29 26.61 17.51 -2.30
C GLU A 29 25.31 18.25 -2.70
N ASP A 30 25.02 18.39 -4.00
CA ASP A 30 23.80 19.00 -4.56
C ASP A 30 22.75 17.98 -5.04
N TYR A 31 22.94 16.68 -4.78
CA TYR A 31 21.99 15.64 -5.17
C TYR A 31 20.75 15.66 -4.25
N ASP A 32 19.71 16.38 -4.68
CA ASP A 32 18.40 16.34 -4.03
C ASP A 32 17.52 15.26 -4.66
N VAL A 33 17.23 14.20 -3.90
CA VAL A 33 16.34 13.12 -4.34
C VAL A 33 14.89 13.58 -4.52
N LEU A 34 14.47 14.66 -3.85
CA LEU A 34 13.09 15.14 -3.89
C LEU A 34 12.70 15.70 -5.26
N GLN A 35 13.68 16.09 -6.09
CA GLN A 35 13.43 16.54 -7.46
C GLN A 35 12.82 15.45 -8.36
N TYR A 36 12.94 14.18 -7.98
CA TYR A 36 12.38 13.04 -8.72
C TYR A 36 10.98 12.62 -8.23
N VAL A 37 10.48 13.23 -7.15
CA VAL A 37 9.16 12.92 -6.62
C VAL A 37 8.12 13.82 -7.27
N ASP A 38 7.24 13.22 -8.06
CA ASP A 38 6.07 13.89 -8.63
C ASP A 38 4.79 13.37 -7.94
N PRO A 39 4.17 14.15 -7.03
CA PRO A 39 2.91 13.77 -6.37
C PRO A 39 1.71 13.64 -7.33
N LEU A 40 1.81 14.09 -8.59
CA LEU A 40 0.72 13.97 -9.55
C LEU A 40 0.61 12.57 -10.15
N ILE A 41 1.63 11.71 -10.03
CA ILE A 41 1.58 10.34 -10.55
C ILE A 41 0.44 9.57 -9.88
N GLY A 42 -0.56 9.15 -10.66
CA GLY A 42 -1.75 8.45 -10.15
C GLY A 42 -2.91 9.36 -9.75
N SER A 43 -2.78 10.69 -9.89
CA SER A 43 -3.86 11.66 -9.61
C SER A 43 -4.95 11.71 -10.69
N SER A 44 -4.89 10.81 -11.68
CA SER A 44 -5.88 10.66 -12.74
C SER A 44 -6.08 9.18 -13.09
N ASN A 45 -7.18 8.86 -13.78
CA ASN A 45 -7.52 7.50 -14.23
C ASN A 45 -7.69 6.43 -13.12
N GLY A 46 -8.16 6.82 -11.93
CA GLY A 46 -8.56 5.88 -10.88
C GLY A 46 -7.43 5.37 -9.97
N GLY A 47 -6.28 6.07 -9.96
CA GLY A 47 -5.18 5.82 -9.01
C GLY A 47 -5.32 6.54 -7.67
N ASN A 48 -6.27 7.47 -7.56
CA ASN A 48 -6.83 8.03 -6.32
C ASN A 48 -5.81 8.55 -5.28
N VAL A 49 -4.57 8.83 -5.69
CA VAL A 49 -3.50 9.28 -4.78
C VAL A 49 -3.79 10.66 -4.19
N PHE A 50 -3.18 10.94 -3.04
CA PHE A 50 -3.10 12.30 -2.53
C PHE A 50 -1.96 13.06 -3.22
N ALA A 51 -2.31 14.06 -4.04
CA ALA A 51 -1.34 14.87 -4.80
C ALA A 51 -0.87 16.15 -4.10
N GLY A 52 -1.42 16.46 -2.91
CA GLY A 52 -1.20 17.73 -2.24
C GLY A 52 0.07 17.82 -1.40
N ALA A 53 0.15 18.89 -0.62
CA ALA A 53 1.23 19.10 0.34
C ALA A 53 1.06 18.17 1.55
N SER A 54 2.02 17.28 1.77
CA SER A 54 2.16 16.51 3.00
C SER A 54 3.64 16.27 3.32
N LEU A 55 3.97 16.10 4.60
CA LEU A 55 5.25 15.55 5.05
C LEU A 55 5.14 14.02 5.17
N PRO A 56 6.27 13.28 5.18
CA PRO A 56 6.24 11.86 5.50
C PRO A 56 5.47 11.60 6.80
N TYR A 57 4.46 10.73 6.74
CA TYR A 57 3.57 10.39 7.85
C TYR A 57 2.84 11.59 8.49
N GLY A 58 2.69 12.70 7.77
CA GLY A 58 1.95 13.88 8.23
C GLY A 58 0.44 13.66 8.25
N MET A 59 -0.20 14.15 9.32
CA MET A 59 -1.66 14.25 9.43
C MET A 59 -2.21 15.35 8.50
N ALA A 60 -1.52 16.50 8.42
CA ALA A 60 -1.90 17.57 7.53
C ALA A 60 -1.61 17.20 6.06
N LYS A 61 -2.65 17.30 5.25
CA LYS A 61 -2.71 16.94 3.84
C LYS A 61 -3.49 18.01 3.10
N ALA A 62 -2.79 19.09 2.75
CA ALA A 62 -3.39 20.27 2.14
C ALA A 62 -3.44 20.17 0.61
N VAL A 63 -4.63 20.25 0.03
CA VAL A 63 -4.84 20.23 -1.43
C VAL A 63 -6.11 20.98 -1.81
N ALA A 64 -6.31 21.18 -3.12
CA ALA A 64 -7.57 21.64 -3.68
C ALA A 64 -8.55 20.47 -3.85
N ASP A 65 -9.80 20.66 -3.43
CA ASP A 65 -10.85 19.65 -3.50
C ASP A 65 -11.59 19.74 -4.83
N THR A 66 -11.60 18.67 -5.64
CA THR A 66 -12.31 18.68 -6.95
C THR A 66 -13.65 17.96 -6.90
N ASP A 67 -14.54 18.26 -7.86
CA ASP A 67 -15.79 17.52 -8.10
C ASP A 67 -15.63 16.28 -9.01
N SER A 68 -14.41 15.75 -9.11
CA SER A 68 -14.15 14.50 -9.85
C SER A 68 -14.79 13.30 -9.18
N VAL A 69 -15.03 12.23 -9.95
CA VAL A 69 -15.40 10.91 -9.40
C VAL A 69 -14.22 10.13 -8.82
N ASN A 70 -12.99 10.60 -9.08
CA ASN A 70 -11.72 10.03 -8.60
C ASN A 70 -11.02 10.95 -7.59
N ASN A 71 -11.81 11.68 -6.77
CA ASN A 71 -11.33 12.69 -5.82
C ASN A 71 -11.12 12.14 -4.39
N GLN A 72 -10.84 10.84 -4.24
CA GLN A 72 -10.60 10.22 -2.93
C GLN A 72 -9.40 10.86 -2.21
N GLY A 73 -8.37 11.27 -2.95
CA GLY A 73 -7.25 12.09 -2.46
C GLY A 73 -7.51 13.60 -2.44
N GLY A 74 -8.77 14.04 -2.56
CA GLY A 74 -9.18 15.44 -2.66
C GLY A 74 -9.06 16.03 -4.06
N PHE A 75 -7.91 15.83 -4.73
CA PHE A 75 -7.62 16.41 -6.05
C PHE A 75 -7.44 15.35 -7.13
N ALA A 76 -8.13 15.54 -8.25
CA ALA A 76 -7.89 14.79 -9.48
C ALA A 76 -7.37 15.73 -10.58
N TYR A 77 -6.25 15.35 -11.23
CA TYR A 77 -5.69 16.08 -12.36
C TYR A 77 -6.35 15.66 -13.68
N ASP A 78 -7.66 15.90 -13.76
CA ASP A 78 -8.53 15.59 -14.90
C ASP A 78 -9.29 16.81 -15.43
N GLY A 79 -8.94 18.00 -14.92
CA GLY A 79 -9.58 19.27 -15.24
C GLY A 79 -10.89 19.54 -14.51
N SER A 80 -11.33 18.69 -13.57
CA SER A 80 -12.55 18.90 -12.77
C SER A 80 -12.57 20.24 -12.02
N ASN A 81 -13.73 20.68 -11.56
CA ASN A 81 -13.86 21.97 -10.90
C ASN A 81 -13.38 21.87 -9.45
N ILE A 82 -12.72 22.92 -8.97
CA ILE A 82 -12.44 23.12 -7.54
C ILE A 82 -13.72 23.47 -6.82
N THR A 83 -13.99 22.76 -5.73
CA THR A 83 -15.09 22.99 -4.80
C THR A 83 -14.63 23.60 -3.49
N GLY A 84 -13.35 23.47 -3.12
CA GLY A 84 -12.79 23.86 -1.84
C GLY A 84 -11.27 23.66 -1.77
N PHE A 85 -10.68 24.02 -0.63
CA PHE A 85 -9.33 23.63 -0.25
C PHE A 85 -9.39 23.15 1.19
N SER A 86 -8.89 21.95 1.49
CA SER A 86 -9.01 21.36 2.81
C SER A 86 -7.70 20.70 3.25
N SER A 87 -7.65 20.20 4.51
CA SER A 87 -6.39 19.82 5.18
C SER A 87 -6.27 18.35 5.58
N LEU A 88 -7.28 17.52 5.31
CA LEU A 88 -7.31 16.11 5.71
C LEU A 88 -7.79 15.27 4.52
N HIS A 89 -7.02 14.25 4.13
CA HIS A 89 -7.32 13.42 2.96
C HIS A 89 -6.75 12.01 3.13
N ASP A 90 -7.36 11.04 2.47
CA ASP A 90 -6.79 9.71 2.31
C ASP A 90 -5.94 9.65 1.03
N SER A 91 -5.23 8.55 0.80
CA SER A 91 -4.45 8.36 -0.43
C SER A 91 -4.65 6.95 -1.00
N GLY A 92 -5.06 6.89 -2.26
CA GLY A 92 -5.17 5.65 -3.01
C GLY A 92 -6.36 4.79 -2.65
N THR A 93 -7.33 5.27 -1.86
CA THR A 93 -8.47 4.45 -1.44
C THR A 93 -9.49 4.27 -2.56
N GLY A 94 -10.18 3.13 -2.54
CA GLY A 94 -11.36 2.87 -3.36
C GLY A 94 -12.66 3.30 -2.68
N GLY A 95 -13.77 3.26 -3.42
CA GLY A 95 -15.10 3.58 -2.89
C GLY A 95 -15.41 5.07 -2.89
N GLN A 96 -16.26 5.51 -1.95
CA GLN A 96 -16.59 6.93 -1.82
C GLN A 96 -15.38 7.70 -1.26
N PRO A 97 -15.21 8.99 -1.58
CA PRO A 97 -14.23 9.82 -0.88
C PRO A 97 -14.56 9.93 0.61
N SER A 98 -13.53 10.10 1.45
CA SER A 98 -13.67 10.52 2.85
C SER A 98 -12.84 11.76 3.11
N LEU A 99 -13.05 12.36 4.28
CA LEU A 99 -12.34 13.55 4.72
C LEU A 99 -12.59 14.74 3.78
N GLY A 100 -11.57 15.57 3.58
CA GLY A 100 -11.69 16.91 3.03
C GLY A 100 -12.61 17.81 3.86
N ASN A 101 -12.58 17.60 5.18
CA ASN A 101 -13.43 18.31 6.12
C ASN A 101 -13.06 19.79 6.17
N PHE A 102 -14.07 20.61 6.41
CA PHE A 102 -13.95 22.04 6.67
C PHE A 102 -13.27 22.83 5.53
N PRO A 103 -13.68 22.64 4.25
CA PRO A 103 -12.98 23.27 3.15
C PRO A 103 -13.11 24.79 3.20
N ILE A 104 -11.98 25.47 3.02
CA ILE A 104 -11.94 26.92 2.83
C ILE A 104 -12.07 27.27 1.35
N PHE A 105 -12.64 28.44 1.03
CA PHE A 105 -12.78 28.89 -0.35
C PHE A 105 -12.73 30.40 -0.50
N PRO A 106 -11.86 30.92 -1.38
CA PRO A 106 -11.69 32.34 -1.57
C PRO A 106 -12.58 32.88 -2.71
N TYR A 107 -13.19 34.03 -2.50
CA TYR A 107 -13.87 34.83 -3.51
C TYR A 107 -13.10 36.13 -3.72
N VAL A 108 -13.02 36.58 -4.98
CA VAL A 108 -12.42 37.88 -5.33
C VAL A 108 -13.27 39.03 -4.78
N SER A 109 -14.59 38.90 -4.89
CA SER A 109 -15.61 39.84 -4.43
C SER A 109 -16.98 39.20 -4.46
N CYS A 110 -17.89 39.62 -3.58
CA CYS A 110 -19.32 39.33 -3.71
C CYS A 110 -20.02 40.37 -4.60
N LYS A 111 -21.15 39.99 -5.22
CA LYS A 111 -21.95 40.94 -6.01
C LYS A 111 -22.38 42.13 -5.14
N ASP A 112 -22.24 43.33 -5.66
CA ASP A 112 -22.61 44.60 -5.01
C ASP A 112 -21.91 44.86 -3.65
N ASP A 113 -20.81 44.14 -3.36
CA ASP A 113 -20.15 44.13 -2.03
C ASP A 113 -21.09 43.71 -0.88
N ASP A 114 -22.15 42.96 -1.20
CA ASP A 114 -23.06 42.34 -0.24
C ASP A 114 -22.65 40.88 -0.05
N VAL A 115 -22.46 40.46 1.21
CA VAL A 115 -22.16 39.06 1.56
C VAL A 115 -23.23 38.10 1.06
N ASN A 116 -24.49 38.51 0.92
CA ASN A 116 -25.54 37.68 0.32
C ASN A 116 -25.46 37.59 -1.21
N GLY A 117 -24.62 38.42 -1.83
CA GLY A 117 -24.31 38.39 -3.26
C GLY A 117 -23.27 37.32 -3.64
N CYS A 118 -22.68 36.61 -2.67
CA CYS A 118 -21.79 35.48 -2.92
C CYS A 118 -22.55 34.16 -3.10
N VAL A 119 -22.02 33.26 -3.94
CA VAL A 119 -22.58 31.93 -4.18
C VAL A 119 -21.90 30.93 -3.27
N TYR A 120 -22.53 30.55 -2.16
CA TYR A 120 -21.94 29.67 -1.14
C TYR A 120 -22.13 28.15 -1.34
N PRO A 121 -23.28 27.64 -1.82
CA PRO A 121 -23.51 26.19 -1.86
C PRO A 121 -22.42 25.46 -2.66
N LYS A 122 -21.80 24.42 -2.07
CA LYS A 122 -20.68 23.65 -2.66
C LYS A 122 -20.91 23.26 -4.12
N LYS A 123 -22.12 22.80 -4.45
CA LYS A 123 -22.52 22.37 -5.81
C LYS A 123 -22.57 23.51 -6.84
N LEU A 124 -22.69 24.76 -6.40
CA LEU A 124 -22.83 25.96 -7.25
C LEU A 124 -21.55 26.81 -7.29
N ARG A 125 -20.81 26.90 -6.18
CA ARG A 125 -19.61 27.76 -6.07
C ARG A 125 -18.40 27.28 -6.88
N LYS A 126 -18.45 26.04 -7.34
CA LYS A 126 -17.34 25.36 -8.00
C LYS A 126 -16.80 26.14 -9.20
N THR A 127 -15.48 26.09 -9.40
CA THR A 127 -14.81 26.85 -10.45
C THR A 127 -13.67 26.07 -11.08
N ARG A 128 -13.35 26.39 -12.33
CA ARG A 128 -12.19 25.79 -13.01
C ARG A 128 -10.88 26.31 -12.42
N TYR A 129 -9.80 25.57 -12.66
CA TYR A 129 -8.43 26.03 -12.48
C TYR A 129 -7.71 26.01 -13.82
N ASP A 130 -6.56 26.70 -13.89
CA ASP A 130 -5.64 26.57 -15.01
C ASP A 130 -4.79 25.29 -14.83
N PRO A 131 -4.95 24.24 -15.66
CA PRO A 131 -4.18 23.02 -15.51
C PRO A 131 -2.67 23.25 -15.63
N GLY A 132 -2.23 24.21 -16.44
CA GLY A 132 -0.82 24.55 -16.61
C GLY A 132 -0.19 25.25 -15.40
N SER A 133 -1.02 25.66 -14.43
CA SER A 133 -0.58 26.33 -13.20
C SER A 133 -0.37 25.37 -12.02
N VAL A 134 -0.74 24.09 -12.16
CA VAL A 134 -0.59 23.11 -11.07
C VAL A 134 0.89 22.84 -10.83
N SER A 135 1.31 22.99 -9.58
CA SER A 135 2.67 22.71 -9.12
C SER A 135 2.59 21.89 -7.85
N ALA A 136 3.13 20.68 -7.88
CA ALA A 136 3.14 19.75 -6.76
C ALA A 136 4.58 19.25 -6.51
N SER A 137 4.98 19.19 -5.24
CA SER A 137 6.25 18.62 -4.80
C SER A 137 6.12 18.22 -3.32
N PRO A 138 7.03 17.40 -2.76
CA PRO A 138 6.96 17.03 -1.34
C PRO A 138 6.80 18.25 -0.42
N GLY A 139 5.69 18.30 0.34
CA GLY A 139 5.38 19.41 1.25
C GLY A 139 4.82 20.69 0.61
N TYR A 140 4.56 20.72 -0.71
CA TYR A 140 4.04 21.92 -1.40
C TYR A 140 3.05 21.58 -2.52
N PHE A 141 1.97 22.36 -2.61
CA PHE A 141 1.03 22.31 -3.72
C PHE A 141 0.53 23.72 -4.07
N ALA A 142 0.38 24.02 -5.35
CA ALA A 142 -0.18 25.29 -5.81
C ALA A 142 -0.95 25.16 -7.12
N LEU A 143 -1.88 26.09 -7.33
CA LEU A 143 -2.58 26.29 -8.61
C LEU A 143 -3.12 27.72 -8.72
N THR A 144 -3.64 28.05 -9.90
CA THR A 144 -4.38 29.29 -10.17
C THR A 144 -5.82 28.96 -10.53
N MET A 145 -6.76 29.54 -9.78
CA MET A 145 -8.19 29.43 -10.05
C MET A 145 -8.58 30.27 -11.27
N ALA A 146 -9.64 29.92 -11.98
CA ALA A 146 -10.17 30.70 -13.12
C ALA A 146 -10.59 32.13 -12.73
N SER A 147 -10.79 32.40 -11.45
CA SER A 147 -11.00 33.74 -10.89
C SER A 147 -9.74 34.63 -10.90
N GLY A 148 -8.57 34.06 -11.21
CA GLY A 148 -7.26 34.70 -11.13
C GLY A 148 -6.59 34.62 -9.75
N ILE A 149 -7.25 33.99 -8.76
CA ILE A 149 -6.66 33.78 -7.43
C ILE A 149 -5.58 32.70 -7.53
N GLN A 150 -4.35 33.05 -7.14
CA GLN A 150 -3.27 32.08 -6.97
C GLN A 150 -3.34 31.50 -5.56
N VAL A 151 -3.23 30.18 -5.45
CA VAL A 151 -3.30 29.46 -4.17
C VAL A 151 -2.01 28.67 -3.98
N ASP A 152 -1.31 28.93 -2.88
CA ASP A 152 -0.17 28.13 -2.43
C ASP A 152 -0.55 27.41 -1.12
N MET A 153 -0.07 26.18 -0.97
CA MET A 153 -0.28 25.35 0.20
C MET A 153 1.03 24.69 0.64
N THR A 154 1.28 24.69 1.94
CA THR A 154 2.35 23.91 2.57
C THR A 154 1.89 23.42 3.94
N VAL A 155 2.66 22.54 4.57
CA VAL A 155 2.26 21.86 5.79
C VAL A 155 3.40 21.72 6.81
N SER A 156 3.01 21.58 8.07
CA SER A 156 3.77 20.86 9.11
C SER A 156 3.14 19.47 9.30
N HIS A 157 3.54 18.70 10.32
CA HIS A 157 2.89 17.41 10.57
C HIS A 157 1.39 17.50 10.91
N HIS A 158 0.93 18.60 11.54
CA HIS A 158 -0.43 18.72 12.08
C HIS A 158 -1.17 20.01 11.69
N ALA A 159 -0.55 20.87 10.89
CA ALA A 159 -1.16 22.12 10.46
C ALA A 159 -0.82 22.43 9.00
N SER A 160 -1.77 23.04 8.30
CA SER A 160 -1.63 23.53 6.93
C SER A 160 -1.51 25.05 6.91
N LEU A 161 -0.74 25.58 5.97
CA LEU A 161 -0.67 26.99 5.67
C LEU A 161 -1.14 27.23 4.23
N PHE A 162 -2.22 28.00 4.09
CA PHE A 162 -2.77 28.41 2.80
C PHE A 162 -2.41 29.88 2.55
N ARG A 163 -1.97 30.19 1.33
CA ARG A 163 -1.77 31.57 0.87
C ARG A 163 -2.63 31.81 -0.36
N PHE A 164 -3.57 32.75 -0.23
CA PHE A 164 -4.40 33.23 -1.34
C PHE A 164 -3.87 34.58 -1.82
N ARG A 165 -3.49 34.67 -3.09
CA ARG A 165 -3.08 35.94 -3.72
C ARG A 165 -4.18 36.38 -4.68
N PHE A 166 -4.81 37.50 -4.35
CA PHE A 166 -5.90 38.06 -5.14
C PHE A 166 -5.36 38.90 -6.30
N PRO A 167 -6.07 38.98 -7.44
CA PRO A 167 -5.63 39.76 -8.60
C PRO A 167 -5.45 41.25 -8.25
N ALA A 168 -4.27 41.81 -8.53
CA ALA A 168 -3.94 43.20 -8.22
C ALA A 168 -4.45 44.20 -9.28
N ASP A 169 -4.84 43.72 -10.45
CA ASP A 169 -5.35 44.50 -11.59
C ASP A 169 -6.84 44.90 -11.43
N ARG A 170 -7.47 44.52 -10.31
CA ARG A 170 -8.90 44.73 -10.03
C ARG A 170 -9.08 45.28 -8.63
N GLU A 171 -10.12 46.10 -8.45
CA GLU A 171 -10.61 46.42 -7.11
C GLU A 171 -11.21 45.14 -6.52
N THR A 172 -10.49 44.50 -5.59
CA THR A 172 -10.92 43.26 -4.95
C THR A 172 -11.46 43.52 -3.56
N LYS A 173 -12.50 42.78 -3.18
CA LYS A 173 -13.08 42.80 -1.84
C LYS A 173 -13.18 41.36 -1.36
N PRO A 174 -12.04 40.76 -0.97
CA PRO A 174 -11.96 39.33 -0.77
C PRO A 174 -12.88 38.82 0.33
N LEU A 175 -13.46 37.65 0.11
CA LEU A 175 -14.17 36.87 1.14
C LEU A 175 -13.57 35.47 1.19
N ILE A 176 -13.27 34.96 2.39
CA ILE A 176 -12.92 33.56 2.58
C ILE A 176 -14.05 32.88 3.35
N LEU A 177 -14.60 31.84 2.74
CA LEU A 177 -15.58 30.94 3.35
C LEU A 177 -14.84 29.80 4.04
N LEU A 178 -15.27 29.40 5.23
CA LEU A 178 -15.04 28.08 5.80
C LEU A 178 -16.37 27.34 5.83
N ASP A 179 -16.46 26.24 5.08
CA ASP A 179 -17.69 25.46 4.95
C ASP A 179 -17.64 24.28 5.93
N LEU A 180 -18.68 24.04 6.71
CA LEU A 180 -18.73 22.92 7.67
C LEU A 180 -19.06 21.57 6.99
N SER A 181 -18.70 21.38 5.72
CA SER A 181 -18.91 20.15 4.96
C SER A 181 -17.61 19.35 4.82
N ASP A 182 -17.71 18.23 4.12
CA ASP A 182 -16.62 17.33 3.72
C ASP A 182 -16.76 16.98 2.23
N LEU A 183 -15.80 16.26 1.64
CA LEU A 183 -15.81 15.91 0.22
C LEU A 183 -17.12 15.24 -0.21
N SER A 184 -17.58 14.26 0.58
CA SER A 184 -18.71 13.38 0.25
C SER A 184 -20.06 13.80 0.86
N ASP A 185 -20.16 15.02 1.41
CA ASP A 185 -21.39 15.54 2.02
C ASP A 185 -21.96 14.62 3.13
N THR A 186 -21.08 14.04 3.96
CA THR A 186 -21.43 13.03 4.97
C THR A 186 -21.73 13.59 6.37
N ARG A 187 -21.69 14.91 6.56
CA ARG A 187 -21.99 15.50 7.89
C ARG A 187 -23.34 15.04 8.44
N GLN A 188 -23.34 14.54 9.67
CA GLN A 188 -24.50 13.92 10.33
C GLN A 188 -25.26 14.87 11.27
N ASP A 189 -24.68 16.00 11.66
CA ASP A 189 -25.21 16.90 12.70
C ASP A 189 -25.23 18.39 12.31
N ASN A 190 -25.70 19.21 13.26
CA ASN A 190 -25.54 20.66 13.22
C ASN A 190 -24.15 21.02 13.75
N GLY A 191 -23.15 21.00 12.86
CA GLY A 191 -21.78 21.38 13.18
C GLY A 191 -21.69 22.72 13.91
N THR A 192 -20.65 22.88 14.73
CA THR A 192 -20.41 24.07 15.52
C THR A 192 -19.38 24.97 14.86
N ILE A 193 -19.56 26.27 15.04
CA ILE A 193 -18.57 27.27 14.67
C ILE A 193 -18.71 28.48 15.60
N ASP A 194 -17.56 28.95 16.08
CA ASP A 194 -17.40 30.19 16.83
C ASP A 194 -16.41 31.08 16.07
N VAL A 195 -16.79 32.34 15.88
CA VAL A 195 -16.00 33.33 15.13
C VAL A 195 -15.61 34.46 16.07
N ASP A 196 -14.31 34.61 16.31
CA ASP A 196 -13.77 35.70 17.09
C ASP A 196 -13.98 37.03 16.36
N ALA A 197 -14.65 37.96 17.03
CA ALA A 197 -15.10 39.21 16.44
C ALA A 197 -13.96 40.12 15.95
N ASP A 198 -12.83 40.10 16.66
CA ASP A 198 -11.75 41.06 16.46
C ASP A 198 -10.69 40.50 15.50
N THR A 199 -10.44 39.19 15.57
CA THR A 199 -9.40 38.50 14.81
C THR A 199 -9.94 37.73 13.61
N GLY A 200 -11.24 37.41 13.58
CA GLY A 200 -11.84 36.53 12.59
C GLY A 200 -11.45 35.06 12.75
N ARG A 201 -10.75 34.68 13.83
CA ARG A 201 -10.39 33.29 14.12
C ARG A 201 -11.65 32.43 14.19
N MET A 202 -11.61 31.27 13.55
CA MET A 202 -12.71 30.32 13.53
C MET A 202 -12.32 29.03 14.24
N VAL A 203 -13.15 28.57 15.16
CA VAL A 203 -12.99 27.26 15.82
C VAL A 203 -14.30 26.49 15.76
N GLY A 204 -14.22 25.17 15.68
CA GLY A 204 -15.42 24.35 15.60
C GLY A 204 -15.15 22.86 15.40
N HIS A 205 -16.24 22.13 15.22
CA HIS A 205 -16.25 20.71 14.92
C HIS A 205 -17.59 20.29 14.31
N ALA A 206 -17.60 19.13 13.66
CA ALA A 206 -18.82 18.49 13.17
C ALA A 206 -18.64 16.98 13.12
N ARG A 207 -19.73 16.22 13.07
CA ARG A 207 -19.69 14.75 13.00
C ARG A 207 -19.86 14.27 11.55
N PHE A 208 -18.99 13.37 11.10
CA PHE A 208 -18.96 12.84 9.73
C PHE A 208 -19.02 11.32 9.70
N LEU A 209 -19.37 10.75 8.54
CA LEU A 209 -19.27 9.32 8.28
C LEU A 209 -17.93 9.01 7.60
N PRO A 210 -17.29 7.87 7.91
CA PRO A 210 -16.13 7.40 7.17
C PRO A 210 -16.52 6.98 5.74
N SER A 211 -15.53 6.86 4.84
CA SER A 211 -15.76 6.29 3.50
C SER A 211 -16.02 4.78 3.61
N PHE A 212 -14.97 4.04 3.99
CA PHE A 212 -14.94 2.60 3.96
C PHE A 212 -14.96 2.06 5.39
N GLY A 213 -16.09 2.21 6.07
CA GLY A 213 -16.20 1.83 7.47
C GLY A 213 -17.57 2.09 8.09
N SER A 214 -17.68 1.78 9.38
CA SER A 214 -18.88 1.98 10.18
C SER A 214 -18.68 3.06 11.25
N GLY A 215 -19.79 3.51 11.84
CA GLY A 215 -19.78 4.53 12.87
C GLY A 215 -19.58 5.94 12.32
N SER A 216 -18.86 6.78 13.06
CA SER A 216 -18.68 8.20 12.76
C SER A 216 -17.51 8.77 13.54
N TYR A 217 -16.90 9.84 13.02
CA TYR A 217 -15.80 10.54 13.68
C TYR A 217 -16.09 12.04 13.80
N THR A 218 -15.41 12.71 14.72
CA THR A 218 -15.55 14.16 14.97
C THR A 218 -14.18 14.84 14.89
N PRO A 219 -13.80 15.41 13.73
CA PRO A 219 -12.65 16.26 13.63
C PRO A 219 -12.93 17.66 14.20
N TYR A 220 -11.90 18.29 14.75
CA TYR A 220 -11.92 19.64 15.28
C TYR A 220 -11.03 20.52 14.40
N PHE A 221 -11.42 21.77 14.20
CA PHE A 221 -10.62 22.74 13.45
C PHE A 221 -10.39 24.02 14.25
N CYS A 222 -9.29 24.67 13.90
CA CYS A 222 -8.97 26.02 14.29
C CYS A 222 -8.26 26.70 13.12
N VAL A 223 -8.78 27.85 12.68
CA VAL A 223 -8.24 28.60 11.55
C VAL A 223 -8.02 30.05 11.96
N ASP A 224 -6.78 30.51 11.78
CA ASP A 224 -6.38 31.90 11.98
C ASP A 224 -6.16 32.58 10.62
N PHE A 225 -6.60 33.82 10.48
CA PHE A 225 -6.45 34.59 9.25
C PHE A 225 -5.41 35.70 9.41
N ARG A 226 -4.60 35.90 8.37
CA ARG A 226 -3.66 37.03 8.29
C ARG A 226 -3.78 37.69 6.94
N SER A 227 -4.04 38.99 6.95
CA SER A 227 -4.13 39.85 5.77
C SER A 227 -3.34 41.13 6.02
N VAL A 228 -2.66 41.64 4.99
CA VAL A 228 -1.96 42.94 5.06
C VAL A 228 -2.91 44.11 5.33
N SER A 229 -4.19 43.96 4.96
CA SER A 229 -5.23 44.97 5.13
C SER A 229 -6.11 44.74 6.36
N GLY A 230 -5.83 43.69 7.15
CA GLY A 230 -6.68 43.26 8.26
C GLY A 230 -7.98 42.57 7.82
N VAL A 231 -8.80 42.20 8.81
CA VAL A 231 -10.16 41.66 8.61
C VAL A 231 -11.14 42.82 8.64
N ARG A 232 -11.90 43.01 7.56
CA ARG A 232 -12.92 44.07 7.47
C ARG A 232 -14.21 43.71 8.21
N ASP A 233 -14.67 42.48 8.04
CA ASP A 233 -15.92 41.96 8.58
C ASP A 233 -15.81 40.42 8.75
N ASN A 234 -16.64 39.85 9.62
CA ASN A 234 -16.73 38.41 9.86
C ASN A 234 -18.13 38.03 10.35
N GLY A 235 -18.50 36.76 10.16
CA GLY A 235 -19.84 36.31 10.50
C GLY A 235 -20.10 34.84 10.19
N ILE A 236 -21.32 34.42 10.51
CA ILE A 236 -21.81 33.06 10.26
C ILE A 236 -22.90 33.09 9.21
N PHE A 237 -22.94 32.05 8.41
CA PHE A 237 -23.91 31.84 7.37
C PHE A 237 -24.73 30.57 7.62
N VAL A 238 -26.02 30.63 7.31
CA VAL A 238 -26.88 29.44 7.24
C VAL A 238 -27.62 29.42 5.90
N ASN A 239 -27.43 28.35 5.12
CA ASN A 239 -28.04 28.04 3.82
C ASN A 239 -27.68 28.95 2.64
N SER A 240 -28.31 30.12 2.55
CA SER A 240 -28.09 31.17 1.53
C SER A 240 -28.19 32.57 2.14
N ARG A 241 -28.25 32.68 3.47
CA ARG A 241 -28.34 33.95 4.19
C ARG A 241 -27.13 34.10 5.10
N ALA A 242 -26.27 35.06 4.77
CA ALA A 242 -25.12 35.42 5.59
C ALA A 242 -25.54 36.49 6.60
N SER A 243 -25.01 36.40 7.81
CA SER A 243 -25.15 37.47 8.82
C SER A 243 -23.79 37.70 9.48
N THR A 244 -23.41 38.96 9.59
CA THR A 244 -22.21 39.41 10.32
C THR A 244 -22.49 39.68 11.80
N ASP A 245 -23.76 39.53 12.21
CA ASP A 245 -24.23 39.73 13.59
C ASP A 245 -24.17 38.43 14.42
N VAL A 246 -24.17 37.26 13.77
CA VAL A 246 -24.20 35.95 14.44
C VAL A 246 -22.79 35.37 14.52
N ARG A 247 -22.32 35.11 15.75
CA ARG A 247 -20.93 34.70 16.03
C ARG A 247 -20.77 33.33 16.70
N ASN A 248 -21.87 32.69 17.09
CA ASN A 248 -21.87 31.35 17.69
C ASN A 248 -23.06 30.52 17.19
N CYS A 249 -22.81 29.26 16.81
CA CYS A 249 -23.81 28.23 16.61
C CYS A 249 -23.38 26.96 17.37
N SER A 250 -24.10 26.59 18.45
CA SER A 250 -23.74 25.45 19.30
C SER A 250 -24.97 24.66 19.80
N PRO A 251 -25.05 23.36 19.49
CA PRO A 251 -25.67 22.34 20.34
C PRO A 251 -24.61 21.43 21.00
N ILE A 252 -24.97 20.79 22.12
CA ILE A 252 -24.12 19.85 22.88
C ILE A 252 -24.18 18.46 22.23
N ILE A 253 -23.04 17.75 22.01
CA ILE A 253 -22.94 16.26 21.96
C ILE A 253 -21.48 15.74 21.98
N ARG A 254 -21.36 14.45 22.33
CA ARG A 254 -20.20 13.63 22.74
C ARG A 254 -19.23 13.23 21.60
N SER A 255 -17.94 13.12 21.93
CA SER A 255 -16.80 12.83 21.04
C SER A 255 -16.59 11.34 20.74
N GLY A 256 -16.10 11.04 19.53
CA GLY A 256 -15.42 9.80 19.14
C GLY A 256 -14.44 10.11 18.00
N LEU A 257 -13.21 9.60 18.09
CA LEU A 257 -12.08 10.08 17.27
C LEU A 257 -11.75 9.23 16.03
N THR A 258 -12.39 8.08 15.81
CA THR A 258 -12.12 7.22 14.65
C THR A 258 -13.33 6.34 14.32
N GLY A 259 -13.68 6.22 13.03
CA GLY A 259 -14.57 5.15 12.55
C GLY A 259 -13.74 3.90 12.23
N LEU A 260 -14.28 2.70 12.47
CA LEU A 260 -13.61 1.45 12.14
C LEU A 260 -13.83 1.15 10.65
N GLY A 261 -12.78 0.68 9.97
CA GLY A 261 -12.86 0.29 8.57
C GLY A 261 -13.39 -1.13 8.38
N TYR A 262 -14.04 -1.42 7.25
CA TYR A 262 -14.52 -2.78 6.97
C TYR A 262 -13.36 -3.74 6.67
N THR A 263 -13.43 -4.96 7.22
CA THR A 263 -12.49 -6.06 6.94
C THR A 263 -12.63 -6.54 5.49
N GLN A 264 -11.51 -6.83 4.82
CA GLN A 264 -11.50 -7.29 3.41
C GLN A 264 -11.48 -8.83 3.31
N GLY A 265 -10.71 -9.53 4.14
CA GLY A 265 -10.62 -11.00 4.11
C GLY A 265 -10.12 -11.59 5.43
N GLY A 266 -8.85 -11.36 5.74
CA GLY A 266 -8.19 -11.84 6.96
C GLY A 266 -8.10 -10.82 8.09
N SER A 267 -7.35 -11.18 9.13
CA SER A 267 -6.89 -10.30 10.21
C SER A 267 -5.43 -9.92 9.97
N ASN A 268 -5.10 -9.44 8.76
CA ASN A 268 -3.71 -9.21 8.31
C ASN A 268 -2.88 -8.20 9.16
N ALA A 269 -3.48 -7.55 10.16
CA ALA A 269 -2.71 -6.90 11.23
C ALA A 269 -1.77 -7.88 11.94
N ASP A 270 -2.16 -9.16 12.02
CA ASP A 270 -1.36 -10.30 12.48
C ASP A 270 -0.04 -10.40 11.68
N VAL A 271 -0.14 -10.34 10.36
CA VAL A 271 1.02 -10.39 9.46
C VAL A 271 1.95 -9.20 9.69
N VAL A 272 1.42 -8.00 9.87
CA VAL A 272 2.22 -6.78 10.12
C VAL A 272 2.97 -6.88 11.45
N LEU A 273 2.28 -7.28 12.52
CA LEU A 273 2.89 -7.42 13.85
C LEU A 273 3.93 -8.53 13.88
N ALA A 274 3.61 -9.70 13.30
CA ALA A 274 4.54 -10.81 13.21
C ALA A 274 5.77 -10.46 12.36
N ASP A 275 5.60 -9.83 11.20
CA ASP A 275 6.71 -9.43 10.33
C ASP A 275 7.65 -8.44 11.04
N ALA A 276 7.09 -7.44 11.72
CA ALA A 276 7.86 -6.48 12.51
C ALA A 276 8.63 -7.16 13.66
N TYR A 277 7.99 -8.08 14.38
CA TYR A 277 8.62 -8.88 15.44
C TYR A 277 9.79 -9.69 14.92
N LEU A 278 9.57 -10.48 13.85
CA LEU A 278 10.59 -11.35 13.25
C LEU A 278 11.78 -10.59 12.70
N LYS A 279 11.57 -9.35 12.26
CA LYS A 279 12.63 -8.46 11.74
C LYS A 279 13.30 -7.63 12.84
N GLY A 280 12.97 -7.88 14.11
CA GLY A 280 13.66 -7.30 15.25
C GLY A 280 13.31 -5.83 15.52
N ILE A 281 12.19 -5.34 14.98
CA ILE A 281 11.66 -4.02 15.37
C ILE A 281 11.23 -4.13 16.84
N SER A 282 11.67 -3.22 17.70
CA SER A 282 11.38 -3.30 19.14
C SER A 282 11.22 -1.94 19.81
N ASP A 283 11.53 -0.85 19.11
CA ASP A 283 11.46 0.48 19.69
C ASP A 283 10.01 0.87 19.99
N GLY A 284 9.70 1.09 21.26
CA GLY A 284 8.36 1.45 21.74
C GLY A 284 7.30 0.33 21.69
N ILE A 285 7.68 -0.93 21.45
CA ILE A 285 6.72 -2.04 21.31
C ILE A 285 6.82 -3.02 22.48
N ASP A 286 5.71 -3.24 23.19
CA ASP A 286 5.56 -4.37 24.12
C ASP A 286 5.07 -5.60 23.36
N TRP A 287 6.00 -6.51 23.06
CA TRP A 287 5.70 -7.72 22.29
C TRP A 287 4.84 -8.75 23.03
N GLN A 288 4.69 -8.65 24.37
CA GLN A 288 3.70 -9.48 25.07
C GLN A 288 2.29 -8.98 24.78
N THR A 289 2.08 -7.66 24.84
CA THR A 289 0.81 -7.05 24.44
C THR A 289 0.53 -7.27 22.95
N GLY A 290 1.55 -7.11 22.09
CA GLY A 290 1.43 -7.40 20.65
C GLY A 290 1.02 -8.85 20.38
N TYR A 291 1.61 -9.81 21.09
CA TYR A 291 1.22 -11.22 20.98
C TYR A 291 -0.21 -11.47 21.45
N SER A 292 -0.60 -10.88 22.59
CA SER A 292 -1.97 -10.99 23.10
C SER A 292 -3.00 -10.40 22.13
N ALA A 293 -2.63 -9.39 21.34
CA ALA A 293 -3.51 -8.81 20.33
C ALA A 293 -3.77 -9.80 19.17
N VAL A 294 -2.72 -10.38 18.59
CA VAL A 294 -2.88 -11.34 17.47
C VAL A 294 -3.53 -12.64 17.93
N GLN A 295 -3.23 -13.08 19.16
CA GLN A 295 -3.90 -14.23 19.77
C GLN A 295 -5.40 -13.96 19.98
N LYS A 296 -5.77 -12.74 20.34
CA LYS A 296 -7.18 -12.36 20.47
C LYS A 296 -7.91 -12.49 19.14
N ASP A 297 -7.33 -12.01 18.04
CA ASP A 297 -7.93 -12.14 16.70
C ASP A 297 -8.17 -13.61 16.31
N ALA A 298 -7.23 -14.51 16.65
CA ALA A 298 -7.35 -15.94 16.37
C ALA A 298 -8.35 -16.69 17.28
N GLU A 299 -8.57 -16.21 18.50
CA GLU A 299 -9.27 -16.98 19.53
C GLU A 299 -10.63 -16.42 19.94
N GLU A 300 -10.81 -15.11 19.88
CA GLU A 300 -11.98 -14.37 20.35
C GLU A 300 -12.68 -13.66 19.20
N GLU A 301 -13.91 -14.08 18.92
CA GLU A 301 -14.73 -13.47 17.88
C GLU A 301 -15.37 -12.17 18.39
N PRO A 302 -15.17 -11.02 17.70
CA PRO A 302 -15.88 -9.80 18.04
C PRO A 302 -17.34 -9.85 17.60
N TYR A 303 -18.20 -9.12 18.30
CA TYR A 303 -19.63 -9.07 18.01
C TYR A 303 -19.93 -8.52 16.60
N ASP A 304 -19.15 -7.55 16.12
CA ASP A 304 -19.19 -7.06 14.74
C ASP A 304 -17.85 -7.30 14.06
N TRP A 305 -17.69 -8.50 13.50
CA TRP A 305 -16.49 -8.87 12.76
C TRP A 305 -16.44 -8.32 11.34
N SER A 306 -17.39 -7.44 10.96
CA SER A 306 -17.27 -6.65 9.74
C SER A 306 -16.13 -5.63 9.80
N ASN A 307 -15.68 -5.26 11.00
CA ASN A 307 -14.78 -4.12 11.21
C ASN A 307 -13.51 -4.47 12.00
N GLU A 308 -13.47 -5.63 12.66
CA GLU A 308 -12.36 -6.05 13.51
C GLU A 308 -12.31 -7.57 13.65
N GLY A 309 -11.14 -8.09 14.01
CA GLY A 309 -10.91 -9.51 14.32
C GLY A 309 -11.37 -10.49 13.25
N ARG A 310 -11.76 -11.68 13.69
CA ARG A 310 -12.19 -12.79 12.84
C ARG A 310 -13.60 -13.22 13.20
N GLY A 311 -14.45 -13.39 12.19
CA GLY A 311 -15.77 -14.03 12.34
C GLY A 311 -15.74 -15.53 12.11
N GLY A 312 -16.83 -16.22 12.43
CA GLY A 312 -16.99 -17.65 12.16
C GLY A 312 -15.95 -18.52 12.87
N LEU A 313 -15.44 -18.10 14.04
CA LEU A 313 -14.38 -18.84 14.74
C LEU A 313 -14.85 -20.20 15.26
N ASP A 314 -16.14 -20.36 15.55
CA ASP A 314 -16.71 -21.67 15.89
C ASP A 314 -16.61 -22.65 14.71
N SER A 315 -16.91 -22.18 13.51
CA SER A 315 -16.76 -22.96 12.27
C SER A 315 -15.29 -23.19 11.93
N TRP A 316 -14.43 -22.17 12.08
CA TRP A 316 -12.97 -22.30 11.92
C TRP A 316 -12.41 -23.43 12.79
N LYS A 317 -12.76 -23.46 14.08
CA LYS A 317 -12.26 -24.43 15.06
C LYS A 317 -12.87 -25.83 14.93
N SER A 318 -14.11 -25.94 14.47
CA SER A 318 -14.84 -27.23 14.39
C SER A 318 -14.79 -27.90 13.02
N LEU A 319 -14.79 -27.11 11.93
CA LEU A 319 -14.82 -27.57 10.55
C LEU A 319 -13.48 -27.44 9.85
N ASN A 320 -12.56 -26.63 10.39
CA ASN A 320 -11.25 -26.33 9.83
C ASN A 320 -11.31 -25.55 8.50
N TYR A 321 -12.36 -24.76 8.29
CA TYR A 321 -12.54 -23.78 7.21
C TYR A 321 -13.72 -22.86 7.54
N ILE A 322 -13.82 -21.73 6.86
CA ILE A 322 -15.01 -20.87 6.91
C ILE A 322 -16.01 -21.36 5.84
N PRO A 323 -17.22 -21.81 6.22
CA PRO A 323 -18.22 -22.26 5.27
C PRO A 323 -18.93 -21.10 4.56
N VAL A 324 -19.60 -21.41 3.46
CA VAL A 324 -20.61 -20.49 2.89
C VAL A 324 -21.88 -20.54 3.73
N GLU A 325 -22.57 -19.39 3.83
CA GLU A 325 -23.80 -19.26 4.61
C GLU A 325 -23.62 -19.68 6.07
N ASP A 326 -22.43 -19.37 6.62
CA ASP A 326 -21.99 -19.74 7.97
C ASP A 326 -22.84 -19.12 9.08
N PHE A 327 -23.90 -19.81 9.53
CA PHE A 327 -24.74 -19.29 10.60
C PHE A 327 -23.94 -19.06 11.89
N ASP A 328 -23.70 -17.79 12.17
CA ASP A 328 -22.98 -17.30 13.35
C ASP A 328 -23.98 -16.64 14.31
N TYR A 329 -24.11 -17.21 15.51
CA TYR A 329 -25.01 -16.70 16.55
C TYR A 329 -24.31 -15.80 17.58
N LYS A 330 -22.98 -15.73 17.54
CA LYS A 330 -22.14 -14.98 18.49
C LYS A 330 -21.89 -13.56 18.02
N GLY A 331 -21.66 -13.39 16.71
CA GLY A 331 -21.48 -12.09 16.09
C GLY A 331 -22.31 -11.92 14.82
N PHE A 332 -22.08 -10.80 14.14
CA PHE A 332 -22.54 -10.57 12.79
C PHE A 332 -21.40 -10.00 11.95
N GLY A 333 -21.45 -10.28 10.65
CA GLY A 333 -20.58 -9.61 9.71
C GLY A 333 -20.83 -10.04 8.27
N THR A 334 -19.89 -9.71 7.39
CA THR A 334 -20.03 -10.01 5.97
C THR A 334 -19.90 -11.52 5.71
N MET A 335 -21.03 -12.21 5.57
CA MET A 335 -21.20 -13.67 5.35
C MET A 335 -20.69 -14.17 3.98
N THR A 336 -19.81 -13.41 3.35
CA THR A 336 -19.23 -13.69 2.05
C THR A 336 -17.74 -14.02 2.23
N ARG A 337 -17.00 -14.20 1.13
CA ARG A 337 -15.54 -14.39 1.13
C ARG A 337 -15.04 -15.64 1.87
N SER A 338 -15.87 -16.68 1.99
CA SER A 338 -15.51 -17.94 2.71
C SER A 338 -14.14 -18.51 2.29
N ILE A 339 -13.82 -18.49 1.00
CA ILE A 339 -12.53 -18.95 0.48
C ILE A 339 -11.43 -17.99 0.92
N SER A 340 -11.51 -16.70 0.58
CA SER A 340 -10.48 -15.71 0.95
C SER A 340 -10.20 -15.72 2.44
N ARG A 341 -11.24 -15.71 3.28
CA ARG A 341 -11.14 -15.76 4.74
C ARG A 341 -10.43 -17.02 5.21
N THR A 342 -10.76 -18.19 4.66
CA THR A 342 -10.07 -19.45 5.02
C THR A 342 -8.59 -19.41 4.65
N LEU A 343 -8.26 -18.88 3.47
CA LEU A 343 -6.87 -18.79 2.99
C LEU A 343 -6.06 -17.76 3.79
N GLU A 344 -6.65 -16.60 4.08
CA GLU A 344 -6.00 -15.54 4.85
C GLU A 344 -5.88 -15.92 6.33
N TYR A 345 -6.92 -16.46 7.00
CA TYR A 345 -6.80 -16.95 8.39
C TYR A 345 -5.75 -18.06 8.51
N SER A 346 -5.62 -18.92 7.49
CA SER A 346 -4.54 -19.91 7.45
C SER A 346 -3.16 -19.27 7.43
N TYR A 347 -3.01 -18.15 6.73
CA TYR A 347 -1.76 -17.40 6.68
C TYR A 347 -1.52 -16.60 7.96
N ASP A 348 -2.55 -15.96 8.48
CA ASP A 348 -2.52 -15.21 9.74
C ASP A 348 -2.07 -16.14 10.87
N ASP A 349 -2.67 -17.32 11.02
CA ASP A 349 -2.27 -18.35 12.00
C ASP A 349 -0.81 -18.77 11.84
N PHE A 350 -0.34 -18.94 10.60
CA PHE A 350 1.07 -19.22 10.38
C PHE A 350 1.98 -18.12 10.95
N THR A 351 1.63 -16.84 10.74
CA THR A 351 2.42 -15.71 11.25
C THR A 351 2.35 -15.59 12.78
N ILE A 352 1.20 -15.88 13.39
CA ILE A 352 1.06 -15.98 14.85
C ILE A 352 1.97 -17.09 15.38
N ALA A 353 2.02 -18.24 14.69
CA ALA A 353 2.91 -19.33 15.06
C ALA A 353 4.39 -18.90 15.03
N GLN A 354 4.79 -18.09 14.03
CA GLN A 354 6.14 -17.56 13.95
C GLN A 354 6.48 -16.66 15.14
N MET A 355 5.54 -15.79 15.53
CA MET A 355 5.69 -14.93 16.70
C MET A 355 5.74 -15.73 18.01
N ALA A 356 4.86 -16.73 18.15
CA ALA A 356 4.79 -17.63 19.30
C ALA A 356 6.13 -18.37 19.52
N ARG A 357 6.74 -18.90 18.45
CA ARG A 357 8.07 -19.56 18.51
C ARG A 357 9.13 -18.60 19.04
N GLY A 358 9.22 -17.41 18.46
CA GLY A 358 10.21 -16.43 18.88
C GLY A 358 10.02 -15.96 20.33
N LEU A 359 8.79 -16.04 20.87
CA LEU A 359 8.49 -15.74 22.28
C LEU A 359 8.61 -16.95 23.22
N GLY A 360 8.99 -18.13 22.70
CA GLY A 360 9.10 -19.37 23.48
C GLY A 360 7.76 -20.03 23.86
N LYS A 361 6.66 -19.63 23.23
CA LYS A 361 5.30 -20.18 23.43
C LYS A 361 5.08 -21.37 22.49
N MET A 362 5.75 -22.48 22.77
CA MET A 362 5.82 -23.60 21.84
C MET A 362 4.48 -24.32 21.61
N ASP A 363 3.65 -24.44 22.64
CA ASP A 363 2.32 -25.06 22.51
C ASP A 363 1.44 -24.26 21.54
N ASP A 364 1.37 -22.93 21.74
CA ASP A 364 0.66 -22.02 20.83
C ASP A 364 1.25 -22.10 19.41
N ALA A 365 2.58 -22.15 19.28
CA ALA A 365 3.23 -22.26 17.99
C ALA A 365 2.86 -23.55 17.23
N GLU A 366 2.78 -24.68 17.92
CA GLU A 366 2.37 -25.96 17.35
C GLU A 366 0.88 -25.95 16.97
N GLN A 367 0.03 -25.36 17.81
CA GLN A 367 -1.39 -25.17 17.53
C GLN A 367 -1.59 -24.35 16.26
N TYR A 368 -1.01 -23.15 16.18
CA TYR A 368 -1.21 -22.25 15.06
C TYR A 368 -0.53 -22.73 13.76
N GLU A 369 0.58 -23.48 13.85
CA GLU A 369 1.09 -24.20 12.67
C GLU A 369 0.13 -25.27 12.18
N ALA A 370 -0.58 -25.97 13.06
CA ALA A 370 -1.57 -26.96 12.65
C ALA A 370 -2.78 -26.31 11.96
N THR A 371 -3.33 -25.23 12.53
CA THR A 371 -4.47 -24.51 11.95
C THR A 371 -4.10 -23.76 10.68
N SER A 372 -2.84 -23.33 10.53
CA SER A 372 -2.35 -22.72 9.29
C SER A 372 -2.47 -23.64 8.06
N ARG A 373 -2.68 -24.95 8.24
CA ARG A 373 -2.86 -25.91 7.14
C ARG A 373 -4.30 -25.99 6.64
N PHE A 374 -5.23 -25.27 7.26
CA PHE A 374 -6.66 -25.35 6.97
C PHE A 374 -7.06 -24.89 5.56
N TRP A 375 -6.22 -24.10 4.89
CA TRP A 375 -6.36 -23.79 3.46
C TRP A 375 -6.60 -25.03 2.60
N GLN A 376 -5.98 -26.17 2.98
CA GLN A 376 -6.10 -27.44 2.28
C GLN A 376 -7.52 -28.01 2.26
N ASN A 377 -8.37 -27.63 3.22
CA ASN A 377 -9.71 -28.16 3.38
C ASN A 377 -10.70 -27.64 2.33
N LEU A 378 -10.40 -26.51 1.71
CA LEU A 378 -11.17 -25.97 0.58
C LEU A 378 -10.57 -26.32 -0.78
N PHE A 379 -9.42 -26.99 -0.84
CA PHE A 379 -8.82 -27.36 -2.11
C PHE A 379 -9.47 -28.62 -2.67
N ARG A 380 -10.08 -28.51 -3.85
CA ARG A 380 -10.76 -29.60 -4.54
C ARG A 380 -9.94 -30.07 -5.75
N ASP A 381 -9.26 -31.21 -5.60
CA ASP A 381 -8.30 -31.73 -6.59
C ASP A 381 -8.90 -32.02 -7.98
N ASP A 382 -10.17 -32.46 -8.04
CA ASP A 382 -10.86 -32.83 -9.28
C ASP A 382 -11.56 -31.65 -9.95
N GLN A 383 -11.60 -30.47 -9.32
CA GLN A 383 -12.28 -29.30 -9.86
C GLN A 383 -11.62 -28.85 -11.15
N ALA A 384 -12.33 -28.97 -12.27
CA ALA A 384 -11.89 -28.46 -13.57
C ALA A 384 -12.15 -26.94 -13.67
N SER A 385 -11.37 -26.28 -14.52
CA SER A 385 -11.52 -24.85 -14.81
C SER A 385 -11.88 -24.61 -16.26
N PHE A 386 -12.84 -23.70 -16.46
CA PHE A 386 -13.35 -23.29 -17.76
C PHE A 386 -13.29 -21.78 -17.87
N ILE A 387 -12.95 -21.23 -19.04
CA ILE A 387 -13.05 -19.80 -19.37
C ILE A 387 -13.92 -19.61 -20.58
N ASN A 388 -14.99 -18.81 -20.46
CA ASN A 388 -16.00 -18.60 -21.49
C ASN A 388 -16.55 -19.93 -22.04
N GLY A 389 -16.76 -20.90 -21.15
CA GLY A 389 -17.21 -22.26 -21.50
C GLY A 389 -16.15 -23.18 -22.12
N THR A 390 -14.90 -22.72 -22.28
CA THR A 390 -13.79 -23.51 -22.82
C THR A 390 -12.96 -24.10 -21.68
N ASP A 391 -12.73 -25.41 -21.69
CA ASP A 391 -11.87 -26.08 -20.70
C ASP A 391 -10.42 -25.56 -20.82
N THR A 392 -9.89 -25.09 -19.69
CA THR A 392 -8.51 -24.60 -19.59
C THR A 392 -7.47 -25.74 -19.55
N GLY A 393 -7.92 -26.97 -19.29
CA GLY A 393 -7.09 -28.15 -19.11
C GLY A 393 -6.38 -28.22 -17.76
N PHE A 394 -6.77 -27.36 -16.80
CA PHE A 394 -6.29 -27.38 -15.42
C PHE A 394 -7.32 -27.97 -14.47
N LYS A 395 -6.81 -28.64 -13.43
CA LYS A 395 -7.60 -29.16 -12.31
C LYS A 395 -7.00 -28.71 -10.98
N GLY A 396 -7.76 -28.81 -9.90
CA GLY A 396 -7.33 -28.42 -8.57
C GLY A 396 -7.57 -26.93 -8.32
N PHE A 397 -8.70 -26.60 -7.69
CA PHE A 397 -9.05 -25.21 -7.36
C PHE A 397 -9.66 -25.17 -5.97
N PHE A 398 -9.53 -24.02 -5.29
CA PHE A 398 -10.31 -23.79 -4.09
C PHE A 398 -11.78 -23.71 -4.44
N GLN A 399 -12.60 -24.39 -3.65
CA GLN A 399 -14.05 -24.41 -3.76
C GLN A 399 -14.67 -24.16 -2.39
N PRO A 400 -15.80 -23.45 -2.33
CA PRO A 400 -16.48 -23.24 -1.06
C PRO A 400 -17.03 -24.57 -0.54
N LYS A 401 -17.27 -24.64 0.76
CA LYS A 401 -18.00 -25.74 1.41
C LYS A 401 -19.11 -25.18 2.29
N TYR A 402 -20.22 -25.91 2.40
CA TYR A 402 -21.29 -25.61 3.34
C TYR A 402 -20.97 -26.17 4.73
N LEU A 403 -21.71 -25.73 5.75
CA LEU A 403 -21.63 -26.23 7.14
C LEU A 403 -21.71 -27.77 7.25
N ASN A 404 -22.46 -28.42 6.37
CA ASN A 404 -22.60 -29.89 6.35
C ASN A 404 -21.43 -30.62 5.66
N GLY A 405 -20.39 -29.91 5.23
CA GLY A 405 -19.23 -30.45 4.52
C GLY A 405 -19.41 -30.71 3.03
N THR A 406 -20.61 -30.50 2.47
CA THR A 406 -20.79 -30.65 1.02
C THR A 406 -20.15 -29.47 0.29
N TRP A 407 -19.60 -29.75 -0.89
CA TRP A 407 -19.03 -28.70 -1.73
C TRP A 407 -20.10 -27.72 -2.20
N GLY A 408 -19.83 -26.43 -2.02
CA GLY A 408 -20.50 -25.38 -2.74
C GLY A 408 -19.96 -25.28 -4.16
N TYR A 409 -20.72 -24.61 -5.01
CA TYR A 409 -20.29 -24.32 -6.38
C TYR A 409 -19.96 -22.85 -6.50
N GLN A 410 -18.68 -22.55 -6.76
CA GLN A 410 -18.29 -21.26 -7.28
C GLN A 410 -17.83 -21.45 -8.72
N VAL A 411 -18.28 -20.55 -9.60
CA VAL A 411 -17.86 -20.52 -11.00
C VAL A 411 -16.35 -20.29 -11.06
N CYS A 412 -15.57 -21.36 -11.23
CA CYS A 412 -14.21 -21.31 -11.74
C CYS A 412 -14.27 -20.94 -13.25
N PRO A 413 -13.33 -20.14 -13.74
CA PRO A 413 -13.55 -18.80 -14.33
C PRO A 413 -14.39 -18.74 -15.62
N HIS A 414 -15.70 -19.07 -15.62
CA HIS A 414 -16.49 -19.07 -16.87
C HIS A 414 -16.63 -17.72 -17.59
N ASP A 415 -16.37 -16.57 -16.97
CA ASP A 415 -16.49 -15.26 -17.63
C ASP A 415 -15.68 -14.20 -16.87
N LEU A 416 -14.88 -13.39 -17.59
CA LEU A 416 -14.16 -12.21 -17.10
C LEU A 416 -15.12 -11.20 -16.41
N ILE A 417 -16.40 -11.22 -16.77
CA ILE A 417 -17.46 -10.39 -16.17
C ILE A 417 -17.97 -11.02 -14.86
N SER A 418 -18.13 -12.34 -14.80
CA SER A 418 -18.55 -13.06 -13.57
C SER A 418 -17.49 -13.05 -12.48
N MET A 419 -16.21 -12.98 -12.88
CA MET A 419 -15.09 -12.72 -11.98
C MET A 419 -15.37 -11.48 -11.13
N ARG A 420 -15.87 -10.37 -11.69
CA ARG A 420 -16.15 -9.12 -10.95
C ARG A 420 -17.24 -9.21 -9.87
N VAL A 421 -17.99 -10.31 -9.79
CA VAL A 421 -19.23 -10.41 -8.99
C VAL A 421 -19.24 -11.62 -8.03
N SER A 422 -18.16 -12.40 -7.93
CA SER A 422 -18.16 -13.55 -7.02
C SER A 422 -18.00 -13.12 -5.56
N THR A 423 -19.03 -13.33 -4.75
CA THR A 423 -19.07 -12.94 -3.33
C THR A 423 -18.06 -13.72 -2.48
N GLN A 424 -17.57 -14.89 -2.92
CA GLN A 424 -16.77 -15.82 -2.10
C GLN A 424 -15.24 -15.67 -2.21
N THR A 425 -14.74 -14.88 -3.17
CA THR A 425 -13.29 -14.65 -3.40
C THR A 425 -12.96 -13.18 -3.69
N ILE A 426 -13.68 -12.22 -3.09
CA ILE A 426 -13.52 -10.79 -3.38
C ILE A 426 -12.03 -10.39 -3.34
N GLN A 427 -11.61 -9.60 -4.33
CA GLN A 427 -10.23 -9.19 -4.67
C GLN A 427 -9.28 -10.29 -5.20
N LEU A 428 -9.40 -11.55 -4.79
CA LEU A 428 -8.70 -12.68 -5.45
C LEU A 428 -9.26 -12.97 -6.86
N ILE A 429 -10.41 -12.39 -7.17
CA ILE A 429 -11.10 -12.35 -8.47
C ILE A 429 -10.19 -12.03 -9.65
N HIS A 430 -9.17 -11.18 -9.48
CA HIS A 430 -8.27 -10.73 -10.56
C HIS A 430 -6.97 -11.56 -10.66
N THR A 431 -6.98 -12.70 -9.97
CA THR A 431 -5.88 -13.65 -9.83
C THR A 431 -6.44 -15.08 -9.84
N ASP A 432 -5.56 -16.08 -9.88
CA ASP A 432 -5.99 -17.44 -9.59
C ASP A 432 -5.98 -17.64 -8.06
N PRO A 433 -7.14 -17.66 -7.37
CA PRO A 433 -7.18 -17.90 -5.92
C PRO A 433 -6.52 -19.22 -5.54
N SER A 434 -6.38 -20.17 -6.47
CA SER A 434 -5.71 -21.46 -6.26
C SER A 434 -4.24 -21.37 -5.87
N SER A 435 -3.64 -20.18 -5.94
CA SER A 435 -2.21 -19.98 -5.78
C SER A 435 -1.84 -19.42 -4.40
N PHE A 436 -2.82 -19.10 -3.54
CA PHE A 436 -2.57 -18.42 -2.27
C PHE A 436 -2.34 -19.41 -1.11
N ALA A 437 -1.08 -19.79 -0.91
CA ALA A 437 -0.58 -20.40 0.32
C ALA A 437 0.88 -19.94 0.57
N PRO A 438 1.12 -18.63 0.77
CA PRO A 438 2.47 -18.04 0.82
C PRO A 438 3.42 -18.67 1.85
N HIS A 439 2.87 -19.29 2.90
CA HIS A 439 3.63 -20.04 3.91
C HIS A 439 3.89 -21.51 3.56
N ASP A 440 3.14 -22.11 2.63
CA ASP A 440 3.20 -23.55 2.33
C ASP A 440 3.13 -23.88 0.82
N MET A 441 3.83 -23.07 0.01
CA MET A 441 3.85 -23.20 -1.44
C MET A 441 4.30 -24.57 -1.93
N ALA A 442 5.21 -25.25 -1.23
CA ALA A 442 5.63 -26.60 -1.61
C ALA A 442 4.49 -27.63 -1.59
N ALA A 443 3.65 -27.64 -0.55
CA ALA A 443 2.49 -28.52 -0.47
C ALA A 443 1.46 -28.19 -1.57
N LEU A 444 1.24 -26.91 -1.82
CA LEU A 444 0.36 -26.44 -2.89
C LEU A 444 0.86 -26.89 -4.27
N ILE A 445 2.14 -26.70 -4.57
CA ILE A 445 2.77 -27.14 -5.82
C ILE A 445 2.64 -28.65 -5.99
N THR A 446 2.84 -29.43 -4.93
CA THR A 446 2.63 -30.89 -4.97
C THR A 446 1.19 -31.24 -5.33
N ARG A 447 0.18 -30.62 -4.70
CA ARG A 447 -1.23 -30.85 -5.04
C ARG A 447 -1.58 -30.43 -6.47
N LEU A 448 -0.93 -29.40 -6.99
CA LEU A 448 -1.11 -28.90 -8.35
C LEU A 448 -0.45 -29.76 -9.45
N GLY A 449 0.11 -30.92 -9.09
CA GLY A 449 0.76 -31.83 -10.03
C GLY A 449 2.26 -31.55 -10.24
N GLY A 450 2.88 -30.82 -9.31
CA GLY A 450 4.31 -30.54 -9.28
C GLY A 450 4.74 -29.27 -10.03
N PRO A 451 6.05 -28.93 -9.97
CA PRO A 451 6.57 -27.66 -10.46
C PRO A 451 6.20 -27.38 -11.93
N SER A 452 6.30 -28.37 -12.82
CA SER A 452 6.01 -28.16 -14.25
C SER A 452 4.54 -27.76 -14.52
N GLN A 453 3.58 -28.37 -13.82
CA GLN A 453 2.17 -27.99 -13.96
C GLN A 453 1.91 -26.62 -13.32
N PHE A 454 2.55 -26.35 -12.18
CA PHE A 454 2.46 -25.05 -11.53
C PHE A 454 2.97 -23.91 -12.42
N ILE A 455 4.15 -24.07 -13.04
CA ILE A 455 4.70 -23.09 -13.99
C ILE A 455 3.77 -22.89 -15.19
N ARG A 456 3.25 -23.98 -15.77
CA ARG A 456 2.30 -23.90 -16.90
C ARG A 456 1.04 -23.13 -16.52
N ARG A 457 0.57 -23.28 -15.29
CA ARG A 457 -0.59 -22.57 -14.75
C ARG A 457 -0.32 -21.08 -14.55
N LEU A 458 0.83 -20.72 -13.99
CA LEU A 458 1.25 -19.31 -13.88
C LEU A 458 1.42 -18.65 -15.26
N ASP A 459 2.01 -19.36 -16.23
CA ASP A 459 2.11 -18.86 -17.60
C ASP A 459 0.72 -18.57 -18.18
N TYR A 460 -0.20 -19.52 -18.05
CA TYR A 460 -1.58 -19.32 -18.50
C TYR A 460 -2.24 -18.12 -17.83
N LEU A 461 -2.10 -17.98 -16.51
CA LEU A 461 -2.64 -16.87 -15.71
C LEU A 461 -2.13 -15.49 -16.21
N HIS A 462 -0.85 -15.38 -16.55
CA HIS A 462 -0.26 -14.12 -17.01
C HIS A 462 -0.45 -13.87 -18.51
N ASP A 463 -0.51 -14.91 -19.34
CA ASP A 463 -0.52 -14.79 -20.81
C ASP A 463 -1.94 -14.66 -21.39
N THR A 464 -2.99 -14.98 -20.62
CA THR A 464 -4.39 -14.98 -21.10
C THR A 464 -5.20 -13.76 -20.65
N GLY A 465 -4.56 -12.76 -20.04
CA GLY A 465 -5.24 -11.53 -19.60
C GLY A 465 -6.13 -11.67 -18.36
N ILE A 466 -6.01 -12.77 -17.63
CA ILE A 466 -6.69 -13.00 -16.34
C ILE A 466 -6.09 -12.11 -15.25
N THR A 467 -4.75 -12.01 -15.22
CA THR A 467 -4.04 -11.19 -14.22
C THR A 467 -4.27 -9.71 -14.46
N TYR A 468 -4.79 -9.01 -13.45
CA TYR A 468 -4.81 -7.55 -13.40
C TYR A 468 -3.91 -7.03 -12.28
N ILE A 469 -2.80 -6.39 -12.67
CA ILE A 469 -1.76 -5.91 -11.74
C ILE A 469 -2.18 -4.70 -10.91
N GLY A 470 -3.33 -4.07 -11.22
CA GLY A 470 -3.90 -2.97 -10.44
C GLY A 470 -4.69 -3.42 -9.22
N ASN A 471 -4.46 -4.64 -8.72
CA ASN A 471 -5.06 -5.17 -7.49
C ASN A 471 -4.06 -6.08 -6.75
N GLU A 472 -4.04 -6.03 -5.43
CA GLU A 472 -2.96 -6.53 -4.57
C GLU A 472 -2.71 -8.04 -4.60
N PRO A 473 -3.74 -8.91 -4.69
CA PRO A 473 -3.50 -10.34 -4.71
C PRO A 473 -2.64 -10.81 -5.89
N SER A 474 -2.53 -9.98 -6.95
CA SER A 474 -1.73 -10.29 -8.14
C SER A 474 -0.23 -10.18 -7.91
N PHE A 475 0.20 -9.40 -6.91
CA PHE A 475 1.61 -9.08 -6.70
C PHE A 475 2.45 -10.34 -6.46
N LEU A 476 2.02 -11.21 -5.54
CA LEU A 476 2.75 -12.43 -5.23
C LEU A 476 2.84 -13.38 -6.43
N THR A 477 1.81 -13.44 -7.28
CA THR A 477 1.78 -14.36 -8.44
C THR A 477 2.93 -14.11 -9.42
N VAL A 478 3.39 -12.86 -9.55
CA VAL A 478 4.58 -12.48 -10.33
C VAL A 478 5.82 -13.21 -9.82
N PHE A 479 5.94 -13.41 -8.50
CA PHE A 479 7.11 -13.97 -7.86
C PHE A 479 7.00 -15.46 -7.53
N GLN A 480 5.84 -16.08 -7.72
CA GLN A 480 5.62 -17.49 -7.37
C GLN A 480 6.46 -18.49 -8.17
N TYR A 481 7.00 -18.12 -9.35
CA TYR A 481 7.92 -18.98 -10.09
C TYR A 481 9.18 -19.36 -9.31
N HIS A 482 9.54 -18.59 -8.26
CA HIS A 482 10.63 -18.92 -7.35
C HIS A 482 10.45 -20.28 -6.68
N TYR A 483 9.23 -20.61 -6.27
CA TYR A 483 8.90 -21.88 -5.63
C TYR A 483 8.86 -23.06 -6.61
N GLY A 484 8.73 -22.76 -7.92
CA GLY A 484 8.82 -23.74 -9.01
C GLY A 484 10.20 -23.86 -9.66
N SER A 485 11.26 -23.36 -9.00
CA SER A 485 12.65 -23.38 -9.50
C SER A 485 12.85 -22.64 -10.84
N ARG A 486 12.06 -21.58 -11.09
CA ARG A 486 12.12 -20.77 -12.33
C ARG A 486 12.12 -19.26 -12.06
N PRO A 487 13.01 -18.72 -11.19
CA PRO A 487 13.02 -17.29 -10.83
C PRO A 487 13.27 -16.35 -12.03
N GLY A 488 13.88 -16.86 -13.11
CA GLY A 488 14.01 -16.12 -14.37
C GLY A 488 12.67 -15.72 -14.98
N LYS A 489 11.63 -16.54 -14.82
CA LYS A 489 10.27 -16.19 -15.24
C LYS A 489 9.67 -15.07 -14.40
N SER A 490 9.86 -15.09 -13.08
CA SER A 490 9.44 -13.95 -12.23
C SER A 490 10.11 -12.65 -12.66
N THR A 491 11.40 -12.71 -12.96
CA THR A 491 12.12 -11.54 -13.48
C THR A 491 11.55 -11.07 -14.82
N SER A 492 11.25 -11.99 -15.74
CA SER A 492 10.58 -11.64 -17.01
C SER A 492 9.20 -11.04 -16.81
N ARG A 493 8.41 -11.50 -15.82
CA ARG A 493 7.09 -10.94 -15.50
C ARG A 493 7.21 -9.55 -14.88
N ALA A 494 8.15 -9.34 -13.97
CA ALA A 494 8.45 -8.03 -13.38
C ALA A 494 8.83 -7.00 -14.45
N HIS A 495 9.78 -7.34 -15.34
CA HIS A 495 10.20 -6.52 -16.48
C HIS A 495 9.13 -6.35 -17.57
N PHE A 496 8.04 -7.11 -17.52
CA PHE A 496 6.86 -6.89 -18.35
C PHE A 496 5.84 -5.97 -17.68
N TYR A 497 5.45 -6.25 -16.43
CA TYR A 497 4.37 -5.54 -15.76
C TYR A 497 4.74 -4.11 -15.37
N VAL A 498 5.93 -3.88 -14.81
CA VAL A 498 6.34 -2.54 -14.37
C VAL A 498 6.29 -1.53 -15.52
N PRO A 499 7.02 -1.68 -16.64
CA PRO A 499 7.01 -0.69 -17.71
C PRO A 499 5.70 -0.63 -18.51
N LYS A 500 4.88 -1.68 -18.48
CA LYS A 500 3.60 -1.73 -19.21
C LYS A 500 2.48 -0.98 -18.48
N TYR A 501 2.46 -1.05 -17.15
CA TYR A 501 1.34 -0.57 -16.35
C TYR A 501 1.68 0.64 -15.46
N PHE A 502 2.96 0.90 -15.22
CA PHE A 502 3.42 2.00 -14.38
C PHE A 502 4.24 3.00 -15.19
N ASN A 503 3.98 4.29 -14.99
CA ASN A 503 4.76 5.37 -15.62
C ASN A 503 4.67 6.66 -14.79
N ALA A 504 5.47 7.66 -15.17
CA ALA A 504 5.57 8.93 -14.44
C ALA A 504 4.51 9.98 -14.85
N ASN A 505 3.43 9.58 -15.52
CA ASN A 505 2.34 10.52 -15.87
C ASN A 505 1.25 10.52 -14.78
N PRO A 506 0.35 11.51 -14.79
CA PRO A 506 -0.80 11.52 -13.88
C PRO A 506 -1.71 10.28 -13.95
N THR A 507 -1.75 9.60 -15.09
CA THR A 507 -2.46 8.32 -15.28
C THR A 507 -1.57 7.09 -15.06
N GLY A 508 -0.48 7.26 -14.30
CA GLY A 508 0.65 6.35 -14.22
C GLY A 508 0.46 5.11 -13.35
N LEU A 509 -0.73 4.93 -12.76
CA LEU A 509 -1.08 3.75 -11.97
C LEU A 509 -2.18 2.93 -12.67
N PRO A 510 -2.11 1.59 -12.60
CA PRO A 510 -3.09 0.71 -13.24
C PRO A 510 -4.42 0.60 -12.49
N GLY A 511 -4.47 1.03 -11.24
CA GLY A 511 -5.61 1.01 -10.32
C GLY A 511 -5.29 1.87 -9.10
N ASN A 512 -6.11 1.75 -8.07
CA ASN A 512 -5.90 2.40 -6.78
C ASN A 512 -4.47 2.19 -6.26
N ASP A 513 -3.87 3.22 -5.65
CA ASP A 513 -2.57 3.06 -4.97
C ASP A 513 -2.67 2.27 -3.66
N ASP A 514 -3.87 2.20 -3.06
CA ASP A 514 -4.20 1.48 -1.83
C ASP A 514 -3.21 1.78 -0.69
N SER A 515 -3.10 3.07 -0.37
CA SER A 515 -2.21 3.58 0.70
C SER A 515 -0.73 3.21 0.52
N GLY A 516 -0.25 3.18 -0.72
CA GLY A 516 1.13 2.90 -1.08
C GLY A 516 1.43 1.44 -1.39
N ALA A 517 0.43 0.56 -1.50
CA ALA A 517 0.61 -0.83 -1.90
C ALA A 517 1.21 -0.94 -3.32
N MET A 518 0.67 -0.18 -4.28
CA MET A 518 1.20 -0.13 -5.65
C MET A 518 2.61 0.45 -5.70
N GLY A 519 2.82 1.59 -5.03
CA GLY A 519 4.15 2.20 -4.92
C GLY A 519 5.19 1.23 -4.31
N SER A 520 4.81 0.51 -3.27
CA SER A 520 5.68 -0.49 -2.60
C SER A 520 5.98 -1.68 -3.51
N PHE A 521 4.99 -2.18 -4.25
CA PHE A 521 5.19 -3.25 -5.24
C PHE A 521 6.23 -2.84 -6.28
N VAL A 522 6.10 -1.65 -6.86
CA VAL A 522 7.04 -1.14 -7.87
C VAL A 522 8.42 -0.93 -7.26
N ALA A 523 8.52 -0.27 -6.11
CA ALA A 523 9.80 0.01 -5.45
C ALA A 523 10.58 -1.28 -5.15
N MET A 524 9.94 -2.26 -4.50
CA MET A 524 10.55 -3.56 -4.19
C MET A 524 10.96 -4.29 -5.47
N THR A 525 10.06 -4.40 -6.45
CA THR A 525 10.33 -5.04 -7.74
C THR A 525 11.53 -4.40 -8.46
N MET A 526 11.59 -3.07 -8.48
CA MET A 526 12.68 -2.33 -9.13
C MET A 526 14.02 -2.50 -8.41
N MET A 527 14.00 -2.68 -7.09
CA MET A 527 15.20 -3.01 -6.32
C MET A 527 15.72 -4.42 -6.59
N GLY A 528 14.92 -5.31 -7.20
CA GLY A 528 15.28 -6.71 -7.43
C GLY A 528 14.99 -7.63 -6.24
N LEU A 529 14.13 -7.20 -5.30
CA LEU A 529 13.71 -7.99 -4.15
C LEU A 529 12.21 -7.90 -3.94
N PHE A 530 11.52 -9.00 -3.64
CA PHE A 530 10.10 -8.97 -3.26
C PHE A 530 9.86 -9.68 -1.93
N PRO A 531 9.25 -9.03 -0.93
CA PRO A 531 9.08 -9.63 0.39
C PRO A 531 7.94 -10.66 0.41
N ASN A 532 8.07 -11.70 1.24
CA ASN A 532 6.96 -12.53 1.68
C ASN A 532 6.72 -12.26 3.19
N PRO A 533 5.87 -11.28 3.55
CA PRO A 533 5.80 -10.72 4.91
C PRO A 533 5.33 -11.72 5.97
N GLY A 534 5.83 -11.66 7.19
CA GLY A 534 5.57 -12.66 8.23
C GLY A 534 6.52 -13.86 8.16
N GLN A 535 7.53 -13.76 7.28
CA GLN A 535 8.62 -14.69 7.12
C GLN A 535 9.94 -13.93 6.88
N ASN A 536 11.05 -14.60 7.15
CA ASN A 536 12.38 -14.08 6.87
C ASN A 536 12.80 -14.30 5.40
N VAL A 537 12.00 -13.81 4.43
CA VAL A 537 12.15 -14.12 3.00
C VAL A 537 11.96 -12.89 2.10
N TYR A 538 12.96 -12.64 1.25
CA TYR A 538 12.93 -11.71 0.14
C TYR A 538 13.33 -12.45 -1.14
N LEU A 539 12.41 -12.56 -2.10
CA LEU A 539 12.60 -13.25 -3.39
C LEU A 539 13.47 -12.40 -4.32
N ILE A 540 14.50 -12.99 -4.93
CA ILE A 540 15.51 -12.27 -5.74
C ILE A 540 15.11 -12.25 -7.22
N SER A 541 14.98 -11.06 -7.79
CA SER A 541 14.87 -10.84 -9.24
C SER A 541 15.96 -9.91 -9.75
N ALA A 542 16.14 -9.81 -11.07
CA ALA A 542 17.08 -8.82 -11.60
C ALA A 542 16.54 -7.39 -11.37
N PRO A 543 17.36 -6.49 -10.81
CA PRO A 543 16.95 -5.12 -10.53
C PRO A 543 16.78 -4.30 -11.82
N PHE A 544 16.10 -3.15 -11.68
CA PHE A 544 15.96 -2.14 -12.73
C PHE A 544 17.10 -1.11 -12.70
N PHE A 545 18.07 -1.30 -11.80
CA PHE A 545 19.22 -0.43 -11.61
C PHE A 545 20.51 -1.25 -11.61
N GLU A 546 21.61 -0.65 -12.07
CA GLU A 546 22.94 -1.28 -12.01
C GLU A 546 23.37 -1.57 -10.57
N SER A 547 23.02 -0.69 -9.62
CA SER A 547 23.26 -0.91 -8.20
C SER A 547 22.20 -0.23 -7.35
N VAL A 548 21.81 -0.91 -6.27
CA VAL A 548 20.88 -0.42 -5.24
C VAL A 548 21.58 -0.54 -3.89
N ARG A 549 21.54 0.53 -3.09
CA ARG A 549 22.17 0.59 -1.77
C ARG A 549 21.14 1.03 -0.74
N ILE A 550 20.93 0.20 0.29
CA ILE A 550 19.96 0.47 1.35
C ILE A 550 20.71 0.58 2.67
N ALA A 551 20.67 1.76 3.29
CA ALA A 551 21.18 1.96 4.63
C ALA A 551 20.12 1.50 5.65
N SER A 552 20.47 0.56 6.52
CA SER A 552 19.60 0.15 7.61
C SER A 552 19.58 1.24 8.68
N PRO A 553 18.40 1.80 9.05
CA PRO A 553 18.31 2.74 10.16
C PRO A 553 18.61 2.06 11.51
N LEU A 554 18.44 0.73 11.60
CA LEU A 554 18.67 -0.04 12.83
C LEU A 554 20.16 -0.23 13.12
N THR A 555 20.97 -0.50 12.09
CA THR A 555 22.39 -0.87 12.26
C THR A 555 23.37 0.14 11.66
N GLY A 556 22.88 1.10 10.87
CA GLY A 556 23.70 2.02 10.08
C GLY A 556 24.49 1.37 8.95
N ARG A 557 24.41 0.03 8.79
CA ARG A 557 25.11 -0.70 7.73
C ARG A 557 24.37 -0.56 6.40
N THR A 558 25.09 -0.72 5.29
CA THR A 558 24.55 -0.56 3.95
C THR A 558 24.53 -1.89 3.21
N ALA A 559 23.34 -2.42 2.94
CA ALA A 559 23.16 -3.55 2.05
C ALA A 559 23.24 -3.10 0.60
N THR A 560 23.85 -3.91 -0.26
CA THR A 560 24.10 -3.56 -1.66
C THR A 560 23.65 -4.69 -2.59
N ILE A 561 22.84 -4.36 -3.58
CA ILE A 561 22.53 -5.22 -4.72
C ILE A 561 23.26 -4.64 -5.92
N ARG A 562 24.00 -5.47 -6.66
CA ARG A 562 24.78 -5.03 -7.82
C ARG A 562 24.58 -5.97 -9.00
N ALA A 563 24.17 -5.42 -10.13
CA ALA A 563 23.98 -6.14 -11.38
C ALA A 563 25.23 -6.01 -12.27
N VAL A 564 25.93 -7.12 -12.50
CA VAL A 564 27.00 -7.23 -13.50
C VAL A 564 26.37 -7.55 -14.85
N ASN A 565 26.85 -6.91 -15.92
CA ASN A 565 26.24 -6.91 -17.25
C ASN A 565 24.83 -6.28 -17.27
N PHE A 566 24.60 -5.27 -16.42
CA PHE A 566 23.39 -4.46 -16.47
C PHE A 566 23.23 -3.86 -17.87
N ASP A 567 22.02 -4.00 -18.42
CA ASP A 567 21.64 -3.45 -19.70
C ASP A 567 20.47 -2.48 -19.49
N PRO A 568 20.64 -1.17 -19.72
CA PRO A 568 19.56 -0.20 -19.54
C PRO A 568 18.41 -0.38 -20.53
N GLU A 569 18.59 -1.15 -21.61
CA GLU A 569 17.51 -1.56 -22.51
C GLU A 569 16.80 -2.85 -22.05
N TYR A 570 17.20 -3.40 -20.91
CA TYR A 570 16.65 -4.61 -20.29
C TYR A 570 16.63 -5.83 -21.22
N LYS A 571 17.64 -6.02 -22.09
CA LYS A 571 17.81 -7.28 -22.85
C LYS A 571 18.52 -8.35 -22.02
N ASN A 572 19.37 -7.95 -21.07
CA ASN A 572 20.04 -8.84 -20.12
C ASN A 572 19.33 -8.77 -18.77
N ILE A 573 18.25 -9.54 -18.61
CA ILE A 573 17.46 -9.56 -17.36
C ILE A 573 17.57 -10.89 -16.60
N TYR A 574 18.12 -11.95 -17.20
CA TYR A 574 18.15 -13.24 -16.53
C TYR A 574 19.42 -13.40 -15.72
N ILE A 575 19.28 -13.71 -14.42
CA ILE A 575 20.41 -13.98 -13.53
C ILE A 575 21.06 -15.30 -13.96
N GLN A 576 22.36 -15.25 -14.25
CA GLN A 576 23.20 -16.38 -14.67
C GLN A 576 23.96 -17.00 -13.50
N SER A 577 24.33 -16.18 -12.52
CA SER A 577 24.98 -16.58 -11.27
C SER A 577 24.86 -15.46 -10.24
N ALA A 578 25.03 -15.80 -8.96
CA ALA A 578 25.05 -14.82 -7.89
C ALA A 578 26.19 -15.09 -6.90
N THR A 579 26.66 -14.03 -6.24
CA THR A 579 27.48 -14.15 -5.03
C THR A 579 26.89 -13.33 -3.89
N LEU A 580 26.95 -13.86 -2.68
CA LEU A 580 26.62 -13.14 -1.44
C LEU A 580 27.91 -12.98 -0.63
N ASP A 581 28.31 -11.73 -0.38
CA ASP A 581 29.58 -11.37 0.28
C ASP A 581 30.79 -12.06 -0.38
N GLY A 582 30.80 -12.09 -1.71
CA GLY A 582 31.86 -12.67 -2.54
C GLY A 582 31.86 -14.21 -2.63
N LYS A 583 30.95 -14.91 -1.94
CA LYS A 583 30.82 -16.37 -2.00
C LYS A 583 29.74 -16.80 -3.00
N PRO A 584 29.92 -17.91 -3.76
CA PRO A 584 28.87 -18.43 -4.64
C PRO A 584 27.53 -18.60 -3.91
N TYR A 585 26.45 -18.13 -4.54
CA TYR A 585 25.12 -18.13 -3.95
C TYR A 585 24.10 -18.72 -4.91
N SER A 586 23.40 -19.76 -4.47
CA SER A 586 22.46 -20.55 -5.29
C SER A 586 20.99 -20.39 -4.88
N LYS A 587 20.70 -19.83 -3.69
CA LYS A 587 19.32 -19.56 -3.26
C LYS A 587 18.72 -18.41 -4.08
N ASN A 588 17.44 -18.52 -4.43
CA ASN A 588 16.71 -17.46 -5.12
C ASN A 588 16.00 -16.47 -4.17
N TRP A 589 16.44 -16.42 -2.91
CA TRP A 589 15.88 -15.56 -1.88
C TRP A 589 16.96 -15.21 -0.86
N VAL A 590 16.84 -14.07 -0.18
CA VAL A 590 17.66 -13.68 0.97
C VAL A 590 16.79 -13.45 2.22
N GLY A 591 17.40 -13.47 3.40
CA GLY A 591 16.75 -13.08 4.65
C GLY A 591 16.90 -11.57 4.93
N HIS A 592 16.26 -11.11 6.00
CA HIS A 592 16.31 -9.74 6.51
C HIS A 592 17.71 -9.37 7.04
N ASP A 593 18.52 -10.36 7.40
CA ASP A 593 19.93 -10.23 7.71
C ASP A 593 20.73 -9.59 6.56
N PHE A 594 20.26 -9.71 5.32
CA PHE A 594 20.80 -8.95 4.18
C PHE A 594 20.89 -7.45 4.48
N PHE A 595 19.83 -6.87 5.06
CA PHE A 595 19.72 -5.44 5.37
C PHE A 595 20.46 -5.08 6.66
N THR A 596 20.24 -5.83 7.73
CA THR A 596 20.79 -5.50 9.05
C THR A 596 22.29 -5.73 9.11
N ASP A 597 22.83 -6.75 8.44
CA ASP A 597 24.27 -7.00 8.39
C ASP A 597 25.00 -6.16 7.33
N GLY A 598 24.28 -5.54 6.39
CA GLY A 598 24.84 -4.77 5.30
C GLY A 598 25.57 -5.62 4.26
N ARG A 599 24.92 -6.69 3.79
CA ARG A 599 25.53 -7.67 2.87
C ARG A 599 25.58 -7.16 1.43
N GLU A 600 26.46 -7.74 0.62
CA GLU A 600 26.54 -7.50 -0.83
C GLU A 600 26.04 -8.71 -1.63
N LEU A 601 24.97 -8.50 -2.40
CA LEU A 601 24.46 -9.44 -3.39
C LEU A 601 24.86 -8.99 -4.79
N VAL A 602 25.71 -9.76 -5.46
CA VAL A 602 26.14 -9.51 -6.84
C VAL A 602 25.47 -10.49 -7.77
N LEU A 603 24.74 -9.98 -8.77
CA LEU A 603 23.98 -10.75 -9.76
C LEU A 603 24.63 -10.59 -11.13
N VAL A 604 25.06 -11.68 -11.77
CA VAL A 604 25.57 -11.64 -13.15
C VAL A 604 24.41 -11.87 -14.10
N LEU A 605 24.09 -10.88 -14.94
CA LEU A 605 22.95 -10.93 -15.84
C LEU A 605 23.33 -11.43 -17.24
N GLY A 606 22.33 -11.97 -17.95
CA GLY A 606 22.43 -12.48 -19.31
C GLY A 606 21.08 -12.46 -20.03
N ARG A 607 21.13 -12.76 -21.33
CA ARG A 607 20.00 -12.58 -22.25
C ARG A 607 18.96 -13.70 -22.20
N ASN A 608 19.35 -14.91 -21.82
CA ASN A 608 18.48 -16.08 -21.79
C ASN A 608 18.33 -16.58 -20.36
N GLU A 609 17.17 -17.18 -20.07
CA GLU A 609 16.95 -17.86 -18.80
C GLU A 609 18.04 -18.91 -18.55
N SER A 610 18.61 -18.91 -17.35
CA SER A 610 19.74 -19.76 -16.97
C SER A 610 19.29 -20.95 -16.12
N HIS A 611 20.27 -21.76 -15.72
CA HIS A 611 20.10 -22.81 -14.71
C HIS A 611 20.57 -22.37 -13.31
N TRP A 612 20.66 -21.07 -13.04
CA TRP A 612 20.84 -20.59 -11.66
C TRP A 612 19.59 -20.99 -10.85
N VAL A 613 19.82 -21.68 -9.73
CA VAL A 613 18.78 -22.27 -8.84
C VAL A 613 18.17 -23.56 -9.42
N THR A 614 18.89 -24.67 -9.28
CA THR A 614 18.44 -26.01 -9.71
C THR A 614 18.11 -26.95 -8.56
N GLY A 615 18.58 -26.65 -7.34
CA GLY A 615 18.37 -27.48 -6.15
C GLY A 615 17.03 -27.23 -5.48
N LYS A 616 16.47 -28.25 -4.82
CA LYS A 616 15.27 -28.08 -3.97
C LYS A 616 15.61 -27.27 -2.71
N GLU A 617 16.84 -27.38 -2.24
CA GLU A 617 17.44 -26.67 -1.12
C GLU A 617 17.58 -25.16 -1.37
N ASP A 618 17.62 -24.76 -2.64
CA ASP A 618 17.78 -23.37 -3.06
C ASP A 618 16.44 -22.60 -3.10
N LEU A 619 15.32 -23.31 -2.99
CA LEU A 619 13.98 -22.73 -3.02
C LEU A 619 13.68 -21.94 -1.74
N PRO A 620 12.75 -20.97 -1.81
CA PRO A 620 12.28 -20.30 -0.62
C PRO A 620 11.60 -21.31 0.32
N PRO A 621 11.67 -21.08 1.64
CA PRO A 621 11.13 -22.02 2.60
C PRO A 621 9.60 -22.20 2.43
N SER A 622 9.11 -23.37 2.82
CA SER A 622 7.69 -23.68 2.93
C SER A 622 7.47 -24.58 4.14
N LEU A 623 6.38 -24.37 4.87
CA LEU A 623 6.03 -25.07 6.10
C LEU A 623 6.06 -26.60 5.97
N SER A 624 5.69 -27.16 4.81
CA SER A 624 5.72 -28.61 4.55
C SER A 624 7.10 -29.20 4.22
N THR A 625 8.11 -28.37 3.95
CA THR A 625 9.44 -28.84 3.48
C THR A 625 10.57 -28.57 4.45
N ARG A 626 10.40 -27.61 5.36
CA ARG A 626 11.33 -27.38 6.46
C ARG A 626 10.56 -27.57 7.76
N GLY A 627 10.93 -28.57 8.55
CA GLY A 627 10.47 -28.65 9.93
C GLY A 627 10.98 -27.43 10.68
N ALA A 628 10.07 -26.66 11.31
CA ALA A 628 10.30 -25.43 12.07
C ALA A 628 11.15 -24.36 11.35
N LEU A 629 10.53 -23.22 11.02
CA LEU A 629 11.11 -22.11 10.25
C LEU A 629 12.15 -21.23 11.00
N PHE A 630 12.87 -21.79 11.98
CA PHE A 630 13.75 -21.02 12.88
C PHE A 630 15.11 -21.68 13.16
N ASP A 631 15.77 -22.18 12.13
CA ASP A 631 17.24 -22.36 12.16
C ASP A 631 17.91 -21.57 11.03
#